data_AF-A0A5C8LPE9-F1
#
_entry.id   AF-A0A5C8LPE9-F1
#
_cell.length_a   1.000
_cell.length_b   1.000
_cell.length_c   1.000
_cell.angle_alpha   90.00
_cell.angle_beta   90.00
_cell.angle_gamma   90.00
#
_symmetry.space_group_name_H-M   'P 1'
#
loop_
_entity.id
_entity.type
_entity.pdbx_description
1 polymer ?
#
loop_
_entity_poly.entity_id
_entity_poly.type
_entity_poly.pdbx_seq_one_letter_code
_entity_poly.pdbx_strand_id
1 'polypeptide(L)'
;MMTYEKIVEIVAMVFRLEVDHVKRLSRDEPLSRIGLDSINCMEIVVNIEEEFSIVFNDEELLLDNLNTLDKLIHMVEQKTGEHTLI
;
A
#
# COMPACT_ATOMS: atom_id res chain seq x y z
N MET A 1 -14.40 1.30 6.59
CA MET A 1 -13.16 2.06 6.84
C MET A 1 -12.61 2.48 5.49
N MET A 2 -12.03 3.66 5.33
CA MET A 2 -11.56 4.11 4.01
C MET A 2 -10.27 3.37 3.62
N THR A 3 -10.10 3.07 2.32
CA THR A 3 -8.92 2.37 1.76
C THR A 3 -7.60 2.95 2.22
N TYR A 4 -7.51 4.30 2.25
CA TYR A 4 -6.36 5.02 2.77
C TYR A 4 -5.94 4.57 4.18
N GLU A 5 -6.89 4.51 5.13
CA GLU A 5 -6.57 4.20 6.53
C GLU A 5 -6.02 2.78 6.66
N LYS A 6 -6.59 1.83 5.93
CA LYS A 6 -6.13 0.44 5.90
C LYS A 6 -4.75 0.28 5.29
N ILE A 7 -4.47 0.97 4.17
CA ILE A 7 -3.12 0.96 3.57
C ILE A 7 -2.09 1.53 4.53
N VAL A 8 -2.40 2.64 5.20
CA VAL A 8 -1.51 3.25 6.20
C VAL A 8 -1.24 2.27 7.36
N GLU A 9 -2.27 1.59 7.86
CA GLU A 9 -2.12 0.59 8.93
C GLU A 9 -1.23 -0.59 8.51
N ILE A 10 -1.42 -1.13 7.31
CA ILE A 10 -0.61 -2.23 6.77
C ILE A 10 0.86 -1.80 6.63
N VAL A 11 1.10 -0.63 6.04
CA VAL A 11 2.47 -0.10 5.88
C VAL A 11 3.12 0.15 7.23
N ALA A 12 2.39 0.75 8.18
CA ALA A 12 2.88 0.97 9.53
C ALA A 12 3.24 -0.36 10.23
N MET A 13 2.40 -1.39 10.08
CA MET A 13 2.63 -2.71 10.65
C MET A 13 3.89 -3.37 10.08
N VAL A 14 4.04 -3.42 8.74
CA VAL A 14 5.19 -4.07 8.08
C VAL A 14 6.52 -3.42 8.47
N PHE A 15 6.56 -2.09 8.49
CA PHE A 15 7.77 -1.36 8.87
C PHE A 15 7.93 -1.16 10.39
N ARG A 16 6.98 -1.66 11.20
CA ARG A 16 6.95 -1.48 12.66
C ARG A 16 7.05 0.00 13.08
N LEU A 17 6.32 0.84 12.35
CA LEU A 17 6.20 2.27 12.58
C LEU A 17 4.86 2.59 13.26
N GLU A 18 4.79 3.76 13.88
CA GLU A 18 3.52 4.32 14.33
C GLU A 18 2.66 4.74 13.12
N VAL A 19 1.35 4.51 13.17
CA VAL A 19 0.39 4.93 12.12
C VAL A 19 0.52 6.43 11.84
N ASP A 20 0.65 7.26 12.88
CA ASP A 20 0.82 8.70 12.73
C ASP A 20 2.12 9.08 12.01
N HIS A 21 3.16 8.25 12.07
CA HIS A 21 4.38 8.47 11.29
C HIS A 21 4.12 8.30 9.80
N VAL A 22 3.43 7.23 9.41
CA VAL A 22 3.09 6.95 8.01
C VAL A 22 2.11 7.99 7.46
N LYS A 23 1.14 8.44 8.25
CA LYS A 23 0.20 9.52 7.85
C LYS A 23 0.88 10.85 7.53
N ARG A 24 2.07 11.11 8.08
CA ARG A 24 2.86 12.32 7.82
C ARG A 24 3.73 12.22 6.57
N LEU A 25 3.89 11.05 5.98
CA LEU A 25 4.61 10.89 4.71
C LEU A 25 3.80 11.52 3.58
N SER A 26 4.48 12.05 2.57
CA SER A 26 3.77 12.47 1.37
C SER A 26 3.26 11.24 0.63
N ARG A 27 2.05 11.30 0.09
CA ARG A 27 1.41 10.13 -0.53
C ARG A 27 2.12 9.66 -1.81
N ASP A 28 2.80 10.58 -2.49
CA ASP A 28 3.63 10.37 -3.68
C ASP A 28 5.11 10.13 -3.37
N GLU A 29 5.52 10.21 -2.10
CA GLU A 29 6.91 9.99 -1.69
C GLU A 29 7.28 8.50 -1.79
N PRO A 30 8.47 8.17 -2.34
CA PRO A 30 8.92 6.78 -2.39
C PRO A 30 9.05 6.16 -1.00
N LEU A 31 8.37 5.04 -0.77
CA LEU A 31 8.47 4.26 0.47
C LEU A 31 9.86 3.63 0.65
N SER A 32 10.72 3.63 -0.38
CA SER A 32 12.13 3.27 -0.24
C SER A 32 12.86 4.14 0.80
N ARG A 33 12.34 5.34 1.10
CA ARG A 33 12.87 6.22 2.16
C ARG A 33 12.63 5.70 3.58
N ILE A 34 11.63 4.85 3.76
CA ILE A 34 11.38 4.11 5.01
C ILE A 34 11.85 2.66 4.95
N GLY A 35 12.56 2.28 3.88
CA GLY A 35 13.18 0.96 3.72
C GLY A 35 12.45 -0.02 2.81
N LEU A 36 11.50 0.42 1.97
CA LEU A 36 10.83 -0.47 1.02
C LEU A 36 11.84 -1.17 0.10
N ASP A 37 11.73 -2.50 0.03
CA ASP A 37 12.46 -3.42 -0.84
C ASP A 37 11.50 -4.49 -1.39
N SER A 38 12.01 -5.48 -2.11
CA SER A 38 11.17 -6.54 -2.68
C SER A 38 10.52 -7.44 -1.63
N ILE A 39 11.15 -7.66 -0.48
CA ILE A 39 10.65 -8.58 0.56
C ILE A 39 9.47 -7.94 1.28
N ASN A 40 9.65 -6.72 1.78
CA ASN A 40 8.57 -6.02 2.48
C ASN A 40 7.46 -5.54 1.53
N CYS A 41 7.76 -5.30 0.25
CA CYS A 41 6.72 -5.07 -0.76
C CYS A 41 5.81 -6.30 -0.90
N MET A 42 6.39 -7.51 -0.95
CA MET A 42 5.58 -8.74 -0.99
C MET A 42 4.76 -8.93 0.28
N GLU A 43 5.31 -8.59 1.45
CA GLU A 43 4.56 -8.64 2.71
C GLU A 43 3.36 -7.67 2.70
N ILE A 44 3.56 -6.44 2.21
CA ILE A 44 2.47 -5.47 2.02
C ILE A 44 1.39 -6.02 1.09
N VAL A 45 1.79 -6.59 -0.06
CA VAL A 45 0.87 -7.19 -1.03
C VAL A 45 0.01 -8.26 -0.38
N VAL A 46 0.62 -9.23 0.32
CA VAL A 46 -0.13 -10.32 0.98
C VAL A 46 -1.13 -9.77 2.00
N ASN A 47 -0.73 -8.79 2.82
CA ASN A 47 -1.63 -8.18 3.79
C ASN A 47 -2.79 -7.41 3.12
N ILE A 48 -2.54 -6.78 1.97
CA ILE A 48 -3.60 -6.12 1.20
C ILE A 48 -4.57 -7.15 0.62
N GLU A 49 -4.07 -8.24 0.02
CA GLU A 49 -4.91 -9.31 -0.52
C GLU A 49 -5.83 -9.89 0.54
N GLU A 50 -5.29 -10.15 1.74
CA GLU A 50 -6.05 -10.67 2.88
C GLU A 50 -7.09 -9.65 3.40
N GLU A 51 -6.70 -8.39 3.59
CA GLU A 51 -7.60 -7.34 4.14
C GLU A 51 -8.73 -6.98 3.17
N PHE A 52 -8.45 -6.90 1.87
CA PHE A 52 -9.42 -6.45 0.87
C PHE A 52 -10.06 -7.59 0.07
N SER A 53 -9.64 -8.84 0.30
CA SER A 53 -10.10 -10.02 -0.47
C SER A 53 -9.90 -9.86 -1.98
N ILE A 54 -8.74 -9.32 -2.38
CA ILE A 54 -8.32 -9.12 -3.77
C ILE A 54 -7.13 -10.03 -4.13
N VAL A 55 -6.81 -10.11 -5.43
CA VAL A 55 -5.63 -10.83 -5.93
C VAL A 55 -4.87 -9.95 -6.91
N PHE A 56 -3.56 -9.83 -6.71
CA PHE A 56 -2.63 -9.20 -7.63
C PHE A 56 -2.11 -10.23 -8.63
N ASN A 57 -2.05 -9.84 -9.91
CA ASN A 57 -1.38 -10.61 -10.93
C ASN A 57 0.12 -10.29 -10.93
N ASP A 58 0.95 -11.21 -11.41
CA ASP A 58 2.42 -11.05 -11.44
C ASP A 58 2.90 -9.74 -12.09
N GLU A 59 2.20 -9.25 -13.12
CA GLU A 59 2.51 -8.00 -13.82
C GLU A 59 2.27 -6.74 -12.96
N GLU A 60 1.38 -6.85 -11.98
CA GLU A 60 1.04 -5.78 -11.04
C GLU A 60 2.02 -5.72 -9.85
N LEU A 61 2.74 -6.82 -9.58
CA LEU A 61 3.69 -6.97 -8.46
C LEU A 61 5.05 -6.30 -8.70
N LEU A 62 5.18 -5.51 -9.77
CA LEU A 62 6.39 -4.73 -10.00
C LEU A 62 6.54 -3.67 -8.92
N LEU A 63 7.71 -3.62 -8.28
CA LEU A 63 8.00 -2.65 -7.20
C LEU A 63 7.70 -1.21 -7.62
N ASP A 64 7.99 -0.84 -8.88
CA ASP A 64 7.70 0.49 -9.42
C ASP A 64 6.20 0.83 -9.45
N ASN A 65 5.32 -0.17 -9.50
CA ASN A 65 3.88 0.00 -9.42
C ASN A 65 3.37 0.10 -7.98
N LEU A 66 4.20 -0.19 -6.97
CA LEU A 66 3.80 -0.31 -5.57
C LEU A 66 4.68 0.52 -4.61
N ASN A 67 5.51 1.42 -5.14
CA ASN A 67 6.54 2.12 -4.37
C ASN A 67 6.11 3.40 -3.62
N THR A 68 4.82 3.74 -3.62
CA THR A 68 4.27 4.93 -2.92
C THR A 68 2.91 4.59 -2.30
N LEU A 69 2.47 5.34 -1.29
CA LEU A 69 1.14 5.14 -0.70
C LEU A 69 0.04 5.32 -1.73
N ASP A 70 0.13 6.35 -2.59
CA ASP A 70 -0.88 6.61 -3.61
C ASP A 70 -1.04 5.48 -4.61
N LYS A 71 0.08 4.88 -5.04
CA LYS A 71 0.01 3.73 -5.94
C LYS A 71 -0.64 2.52 -5.28
N LEU A 72 -0.31 2.23 -4.03
CA LEU A 72 -0.95 1.14 -3.27
C LEU A 72 -2.47 1.37 -3.15
N ILE A 73 -2.88 2.58 -2.75
CA ILE A 73 -4.29 2.96 -2.61
C ILE A 73 -5.00 2.83 -3.94
N HIS A 74 -4.44 3.40 -5.01
CA HIS A 74 -5.04 3.37 -6.34
C HIS A 74 -5.21 1.94 -6.84
N MET A 75 -4.20 1.09 -6.67
CA MET A 75 -4.29 -0.33 -7.06
C MET A 75 -5.42 -1.05 -6.33
N VAL A 76 -5.57 -0.82 -5.02
CA VAL A 76 -6.67 -1.43 -4.26
C VAL A 76 -8.02 -0.90 -4.70
N GLU A 77 -8.17 0.41 -4.85
CA GLU A 77 -9.41 1.05 -5.31
C GLU A 77 -9.85 0.54 -6.69
N GLN A 78 -8.91 0.35 -7.62
CA GLN A 78 -9.19 -0.25 -8.92
C GLN A 78 -9.68 -1.70 -8.80
N LYS A 79 -9.14 -2.48 -7.85
CA LYS A 79 -9.50 -3.88 -7.63
C LYS A 79 -10.81 -4.08 -6.87
N THR A 80 -11.08 -3.23 -5.89
CA THR A 80 -12.32 -3.27 -5.08
C THR A 80 -13.49 -2.60 -5.80
N GLY A 81 -13.23 -1.86 -6.88
CA GLY A 81 -14.25 -1.06 -7.59
C GLY A 81 -14.65 0.20 -6.81
N GLU A 82 -13.89 0.57 -5.78
CA GLU A 82 -14.09 1.80 -5.03
C GLU A 82 -13.51 2.99 -5.82
N HIS A 83 -14.36 3.70 -6.55
CA HIS A 83 -13.97 4.97 -7.18
C HIS A 83 -14.01 6.09 -6.14
N THR A 84 -12.91 6.31 -5.41
CA THR A 84 -12.73 7.58 -4.69
C THR A 84 -12.37 8.64 -5.74
N LEU A 85 -13.33 9.50 -6.09
CA LEU A 85 -13.08 10.72 -6.87
C LEU A 85 -12.12 11.61 -6.07
N ILE A 86 -10.82 11.48 -6.35
CA ILE A 86 -9.78 12.45 -5.94
C ILE A 86 -9.91 13.74 -6.75
#